data_AF-A0A953IR63-F1
#
_entry.id   AF-A0A953IR63-F1
#
_cell.length_a   1.000
_cell.length_b   1.000
_cell.length_c   1.000
_cell.angle_alpha   90.00
_cell.angle_beta   90.00
_cell.angle_gamma   90.00
#
_symmetry.space_group_name_H-M   'P 1'
#
loop_
_entity.id
_entity.type
_entity.pdbx_description
1 polymer ?
#
loop_
_entity_poly.entity_id
_entity_poly.type
_entity_poly.pdbx_seq_one_letter_code
_entity_poly.pdbx_strand_id
1 'polypeptide(L)'
;MSCNGLRIVYSLVCAASVLALLLTSSGEALAQGAQTQIERGKYLVAFGGCNDCHTPGYFFGKPDMARYLAGSEVGFEMPGLGVFHGPNLTPDEETGLGKWSTDQIIAAITKGQRPDGRMLAPIMPWRAFAKLTPEDVRAMTAFLKSLPPVKNKVPGPFGPTEKPTSFVMKIVPPAAATPAGPAPK
;
A
#
# COMPACT_ATOMS: atom_id res chain seq x y z
N MET A 1 13.35 -71.52 31.84
CA MET A 1 13.16 -70.14 32.34
C MET A 1 14.04 -69.19 31.53
N SER A 2 13.53 -67.98 31.25
CA SER A 2 14.22 -66.81 30.68
C SER A 2 14.56 -66.80 29.18
N CYS A 3 13.56 -66.52 28.34
CA CYS A 3 13.78 -65.92 27.00
C CYS A 3 12.73 -64.83 26.65
N ASN A 4 12.12 -64.19 27.66
CA ASN A 4 11.06 -63.18 27.47
C ASN A 4 11.43 -61.76 27.96
N GLY A 5 12.53 -61.61 28.69
CA GLY A 5 12.92 -60.33 29.28
C GLY A 5 13.57 -59.35 28.30
N LEU A 6 14.34 -59.84 27.33
CA LEU A 6 15.18 -58.98 26.49
C LEU A 6 14.41 -58.26 25.36
N ARG A 7 13.28 -58.85 24.90
CA ARG A 7 12.41 -58.23 23.89
C ARG A 7 11.62 -57.03 24.42
N ILE A 8 11.27 -57.05 25.71
CA ILE A 8 10.50 -55.98 26.35
C ILE A 8 11.37 -54.73 26.54
N VAL A 9 12.66 -54.91 26.87
CA VAL A 9 13.59 -53.79 27.09
C VAL A 9 13.92 -53.06 25.77
N TYR A 10 14.07 -53.77 24.65
CA TYR A 10 14.32 -53.16 23.34
C TYR A 10 13.11 -52.40 22.78
N SER A 11 11.89 -52.89 22.98
CA SER A 11 10.66 -52.17 22.59
C SER A 11 10.46 -50.88 23.39
N LEU A 12 10.84 -50.86 24.67
CA LEU A 12 10.73 -49.67 25.53
C LEU A 12 11.78 -48.60 25.20
N VAL A 13 13.01 -49.00 24.86
CA VAL A 13 14.09 -48.06 24.48
C VAL A 13 13.85 -47.43 23.11
N CYS A 14 13.28 -48.15 22.14
CA CYS A 14 12.87 -47.58 20.86
C CYS A 14 11.65 -46.65 21.00
N ALA A 15 10.68 -46.98 21.86
CA ALA A 15 9.52 -46.12 22.09
C ALA A 15 9.90 -44.78 22.74
N ALA A 16 10.85 -44.78 23.68
CA ALA A 16 11.31 -43.57 24.36
C ALA A 16 12.11 -42.62 23.45
N SER A 17 12.91 -43.17 22.52
CA SER A 17 13.70 -42.37 21.58
C SER A 17 12.88 -41.83 20.41
N VAL A 18 11.83 -42.54 19.97
CA VAL A 18 10.85 -42.02 18.99
C VAL A 18 9.95 -40.94 19.60
N LEU A 19 9.58 -41.06 20.89
CA LEU A 19 8.76 -40.05 21.57
C LEU A 19 9.55 -38.75 21.82
N ALA A 20 10.84 -38.83 22.13
CA ALA A 20 11.72 -37.65 22.29
C ALA A 20 11.98 -36.91 20.96
N LEU A 21 12.02 -37.62 19.82
CA LEU A 21 12.11 -37.00 18.49
C LEU A 21 10.80 -36.34 18.04
N LEU A 22 9.64 -36.81 18.51
CA LEU A 22 8.33 -36.25 18.18
C LEU A 22 7.95 -35.03 19.03
N LEU A 23 8.63 -34.81 20.17
CA LEU A 23 8.40 -33.66 21.06
C LEU A 23 9.21 -32.41 20.70
N THR A 24 10.15 -32.50 19.75
CA THR A 24 10.99 -31.37 19.31
C THR A 24 10.50 -30.69 18.03
N SER A 25 9.52 -31.27 17.32
CA SER A 25 9.07 -30.77 16.00
C SER A 25 7.89 -29.79 16.03
N SER A 26 7.36 -29.43 17.21
CA SER A 26 6.15 -28.61 17.30
C SER A 26 6.41 -27.09 17.34
N GLY A 27 7.67 -26.66 17.45
CA GLY A 27 8.02 -25.25 17.65
C GLY A 27 8.21 -24.42 16.37
N GLU A 28 8.47 -25.05 15.23
CA GLU A 28 8.90 -24.34 14.01
C GLU A 28 7.76 -24.09 13.00
N ALA A 29 6.60 -24.74 13.15
CA ALA A 29 5.53 -24.70 12.16
C ALA A 29 4.68 -23.40 12.16
N LEU A 30 4.78 -22.55 13.18
CA LEU A 30 4.03 -21.28 13.25
C LEU A 30 4.75 -20.08 12.62
N ALA A 31 6.05 -20.21 12.30
CA ALA A 31 6.84 -19.11 11.74
C ALA A 31 6.73 -19.00 10.20
N GLN A 32 6.27 -20.05 9.52
CA GLN A 32 6.27 -20.12 8.05
C GLN A 32 5.13 -19.33 7.36
N GLY A 33 4.18 -18.75 8.11
CA GLY A 33 2.97 -18.13 7.55
C GLY A 33 2.60 -16.72 8.04
N ALA A 34 3.34 -16.16 9.00
CA ALA A 34 3.05 -14.82 9.51
C ALA A 34 3.80 -13.76 8.69
N GLN A 35 3.12 -13.16 7.70
CA GLN A 35 3.65 -11.99 6.98
C GLN A 35 3.94 -10.85 7.95
N THR A 36 5.11 -10.22 7.85
CA THR A 36 5.44 -9.05 8.69
C THR A 36 4.51 -7.87 8.35
N GLN A 37 4.33 -6.94 9.29
CA GLN A 37 3.53 -5.74 9.06
C GLN A 37 4.01 -4.94 7.82
N ILE A 38 5.32 -4.83 7.62
CA ILE A 38 5.91 -4.12 6.48
C ILE A 38 5.63 -4.87 5.18
N GLU A 39 5.77 -6.19 5.15
CA GLU A 39 5.44 -6.98 3.96
C GLU A 39 3.96 -6.88 3.60
N ARG A 40 3.06 -6.91 4.61
CA ARG A 40 1.62 -6.70 4.39
C ARG A 40 1.34 -5.32 3.83
N GLY A 41 1.98 -4.30 4.39
CA GLY A 41 1.90 -2.92 3.89
C GLY A 41 2.35 -2.80 2.45
N LYS A 42 3.50 -3.39 2.10
CA LYS A 42 4.04 -3.43 0.75
C LYS A 42 3.05 -4.05 -0.23
N TYR A 43 2.46 -5.19 0.15
CA TYR A 43 1.45 -5.86 -0.66
C TYR A 43 0.22 -4.97 -0.89
N LEU A 44 -0.32 -4.36 0.18
CA LEU A 44 -1.52 -3.52 0.10
C LEU A 44 -1.29 -2.23 -0.69
N VAL A 45 -0.11 -1.60 -0.55
CA VAL A 45 0.26 -0.40 -1.30
C VAL A 45 0.40 -0.69 -2.79
N ALA A 46 0.97 -1.84 -3.16
CA ALA A 46 1.03 -2.29 -4.54
C ALA A 46 -0.36 -2.66 -5.09
N PHE A 47 -1.13 -3.47 -4.34
CA PHE A 47 -2.46 -3.91 -4.76
C PHE A 47 -3.46 -2.75 -4.86
N GLY A 48 -3.34 -1.76 -3.98
CA GLY A 48 -4.13 -0.53 -4.02
C GLY A 48 -3.74 0.43 -5.14
N GLY A 49 -2.77 0.07 -5.99
CA GLY A 49 -2.34 0.89 -7.13
C GLY A 49 -1.64 2.18 -6.73
N CYS A 50 -1.07 2.28 -5.51
CA CYS A 50 -0.40 3.50 -5.08
C CYS A 50 0.82 3.81 -5.97
N ASN A 51 1.53 2.78 -6.42
CA ASN A 51 2.67 2.92 -7.32
C ASN A 51 2.30 3.49 -8.69
N ASP A 52 1.04 3.39 -9.10
CA ASP A 52 0.60 3.83 -10.41
C ASP A 52 0.65 5.35 -10.49
N CYS A 53 0.08 6.01 -9.48
CA CYS A 53 0.02 7.47 -9.42
C CYS A 53 1.24 8.11 -8.75
N HIS A 54 1.98 7.37 -7.94
CA HIS A 54 3.06 7.92 -7.12
C HIS A 54 4.45 7.42 -7.50
N THR A 55 4.65 6.79 -8.66
CA THR A 55 6.00 6.44 -9.15
C THR A 55 6.31 7.19 -10.44
N PRO A 56 7.48 7.85 -10.56
CA PRO A 56 7.85 8.52 -11.79
C PRO A 56 7.92 7.54 -12.96
N GLY A 57 7.60 7.98 -14.17
CA GLY A 57 7.65 7.18 -15.38
C GLY A 57 6.55 6.13 -15.54
N TYR A 58 5.69 5.92 -14.53
CA TYR A 58 4.65 4.88 -14.59
C TYR A 58 3.70 5.09 -15.78
N PHE A 59 3.16 6.30 -15.95
CA PHE A 59 2.25 6.62 -17.07
C PHE A 59 2.93 6.78 -18.43
N PHE A 60 4.26 6.74 -18.48
CA PHE A 60 5.02 6.64 -19.72
C PHE A 60 5.41 5.19 -20.06
N GLY A 61 4.92 4.21 -19.28
CA GLY A 61 5.21 2.79 -19.48
C GLY A 61 6.63 2.39 -19.07
N LYS A 62 7.36 3.25 -18.36
CA LYS A 62 8.73 3.01 -17.89
C LYS A 62 8.88 3.47 -16.43
N PRO A 63 8.27 2.75 -15.47
CA PRO A 63 8.31 3.14 -14.06
C PRO A 63 9.75 3.16 -13.54
N ASP A 64 10.13 4.27 -12.91
CA ASP A 64 11.41 4.47 -12.25
C ASP A 64 11.38 3.88 -10.85
N MET A 65 11.73 2.61 -10.75
CA MET A 65 11.71 1.87 -9.48
C MET A 65 12.82 2.33 -8.51
N ALA A 66 13.84 3.07 -8.96
CA ALA A 66 14.80 3.70 -8.05
C ALA A 66 14.18 4.88 -7.28
N ARG A 67 13.10 5.45 -7.82
CA ARG A 67 12.27 6.49 -7.19
C ARG A 67 10.86 5.97 -6.91
N TYR A 68 10.74 4.70 -6.53
CA TYR A 68 9.46 4.06 -6.20
C TYR A 68 8.69 4.86 -5.14
N LEU A 69 7.42 5.17 -5.42
CA LEU A 69 6.55 5.98 -4.55
C LEU A 69 7.03 7.42 -4.29
N ALA A 70 8.00 7.94 -5.06
CA ALA A 70 8.53 9.29 -4.91
C ALA A 70 7.73 10.37 -5.64
N GLY A 71 6.51 10.08 -6.08
CA GLY A 71 5.59 10.99 -6.76
C GLY A 71 5.51 10.75 -8.27
N SER A 72 4.86 11.66 -9.00
CA SER A 72 4.69 11.55 -10.45
C SER A 72 4.84 12.91 -11.13
N GLU A 73 5.45 12.90 -12.32
CA GLU A 73 5.57 14.04 -13.22
C GLU A 73 4.31 14.27 -14.08
N VAL A 74 3.38 13.31 -14.09
CA VAL A 74 2.14 13.41 -14.85
C VAL A 74 1.02 13.99 -13.97
N GLY A 75 0.42 15.07 -14.46
CA GLY A 75 -0.74 15.70 -13.86
C GLY A 75 -2.05 15.07 -14.33
N PHE A 76 -3.05 15.10 -13.47
CA PHE A 76 -4.41 14.67 -13.73
C PHE A 76 -5.36 15.84 -13.57
N GLU A 77 -6.00 16.23 -14.67
CA GLU A 77 -7.02 17.27 -14.64
C GLU A 77 -8.32 16.72 -14.08
N MET A 78 -8.81 17.40 -13.05
CA MET A 78 -10.13 17.21 -12.49
C MET A 78 -10.99 18.41 -12.86
N PRO A 79 -12.08 18.22 -13.64
CA PRO A 79 -12.95 19.31 -14.06
C PRO A 79 -13.41 20.17 -12.88
N GLY A 80 -13.16 21.48 -12.97
CA GLY A 80 -13.52 22.46 -11.94
C GLY A 80 -12.63 22.50 -10.69
N LEU A 81 -11.71 21.55 -10.50
CA LEU A 81 -10.83 21.49 -9.32
C LEU A 81 -9.37 21.85 -9.63
N GLY A 82 -8.91 21.60 -10.86
CA GLY A 82 -7.53 21.86 -11.28
C GLY A 82 -6.76 20.59 -11.63
N VAL A 83 -5.43 20.66 -11.59
CA VAL A 83 -4.54 19.56 -11.99
C VAL A 83 -3.73 19.05 -10.80
N PHE A 84 -3.80 17.75 -10.56
CA PHE A 84 -3.18 17.10 -9.41
C PHE A 84 -2.12 16.10 -9.86
N HIS A 85 -1.02 16.04 -9.13
CA HIS A 85 0.03 15.03 -9.32
C HIS A 85 0.02 14.09 -8.12
N GLY A 86 0.40 12.84 -8.29
CA GLY A 86 0.68 11.97 -7.15
C GLY A 86 1.88 12.54 -6.39
N PRO A 87 1.73 13.03 -5.15
CA PRO A 87 2.86 13.57 -4.38
C PRO A 87 3.85 12.47 -4.00
N ASN A 88 5.03 12.87 -3.56
CA ASN A 88 6.01 11.96 -2.98
C ASN A 88 5.47 11.34 -1.67
N LEU A 89 5.47 10.00 -1.59
CA LEU A 89 5.02 9.24 -0.41
C LEU A 89 6.17 8.69 0.43
N THR A 90 7.42 8.86 -0.01
CA THR A 90 8.60 8.45 0.77
C THR A 90 8.74 9.30 2.04
N PRO A 91 9.49 8.87 3.07
CA PRO A 91 9.65 9.63 4.31
C PRO A 91 10.61 10.83 4.18
N ASP A 92 10.81 11.37 2.98
CA ASP A 92 11.54 12.62 2.78
C ASP A 92 10.84 13.78 3.53
N GLU A 93 11.60 14.59 4.26
CA GLU A 93 11.05 15.63 5.14
C GLU A 93 10.61 16.91 4.41
N GLU A 94 11.14 17.16 3.21
CA GLU A 94 10.87 18.39 2.46
C GLU A 94 9.73 18.21 1.46
N THR A 95 9.73 17.08 0.76
CA THR A 95 8.85 16.82 -0.37
C THR A 95 7.89 15.66 -0.13
N GLY A 96 8.15 14.82 0.88
CA GLY A 96 7.39 13.61 1.18
C GLY A 96 6.63 13.63 2.52
N LEU A 97 6.48 12.45 3.11
CA LEU A 97 5.73 12.19 4.34
C LEU A 97 6.59 12.28 5.61
N GLY A 98 7.87 12.66 5.53
CA GLY A 98 8.80 12.60 6.67
C GLY A 98 8.33 13.37 7.91
N LYS A 99 7.62 14.48 7.70
CA LYS A 99 7.05 15.32 8.77
C LYS A 99 5.65 14.89 9.24
N TRP A 100 5.02 13.93 8.56
CA TRP A 100 3.66 13.51 8.87
C TRP A 100 3.68 12.44 9.97
N SER A 101 2.81 12.59 10.95
CA SER A 101 2.58 11.55 11.95
C SER A 101 1.89 10.34 11.31
N THR A 102 2.01 9.18 11.96
CA THR A 102 1.30 7.96 11.53
C THR A 102 -0.20 8.20 11.41
N ASP A 103 -0.82 8.89 12.37
CA ASP A 103 -2.25 9.18 12.37
C ASP A 103 -2.66 10.13 11.25
N GLN A 104 -1.79 11.09 10.91
CA GLN A 104 -2.01 11.99 9.78
C GLN A 104 -2.01 11.23 8.44
N ILE A 105 -1.09 10.27 8.28
CA ILE A 105 -1.04 9.43 7.07
C ILE A 105 -2.30 8.55 7.01
N ILE A 106 -2.69 7.93 8.12
CA ILE A 106 -3.92 7.12 8.21
C ILE A 106 -5.16 7.97 7.87
N ALA A 107 -5.27 9.19 8.41
CA ALA A 107 -6.38 10.10 8.13
C ALA A 107 -6.41 10.53 6.67
N ALA A 108 -5.26 10.77 6.04
CA ALA A 108 -5.18 11.07 4.62
C ALA A 108 -5.64 9.90 3.75
N ILE A 109 -5.22 8.67 4.05
CA ILE A 109 -5.61 7.47 3.29
C ILE A 109 -7.10 7.17 3.45
N THR A 110 -7.62 7.18 4.69
CA THR A 110 -8.97 6.66 4.99
C THR A 110 -10.06 7.73 5.00
N LYS A 111 -9.70 8.99 5.27
CA LYS A 111 -10.64 10.11 5.36
C LYS A 111 -10.37 11.19 4.32
N GLY A 112 -9.28 11.10 3.57
CA GLY A 112 -8.87 12.15 2.64
C GLY A 112 -8.40 13.43 3.34
N GLN A 113 -8.17 13.42 4.66
CA GLN A 113 -7.84 14.63 5.43
C GLN A 113 -6.32 14.83 5.52
N ARG A 114 -5.85 16.00 5.12
CA ARG A 114 -4.44 16.39 5.23
C ARG A 114 -4.13 17.05 6.58
N PRO A 115 -2.86 17.08 7.03
CA PRO A 115 -2.44 17.82 8.22
C PRO A 115 -2.78 19.31 8.18
N ASP A 116 -2.81 19.89 6.99
CA ASP A 116 -3.13 21.30 6.74
C ASP A 116 -4.66 21.58 6.73
N GLY A 117 -5.48 20.59 7.08
CA GLY A 117 -6.95 20.70 7.14
C GLY A 117 -7.64 20.59 5.79
N ARG A 118 -6.92 20.59 4.66
CA ARG A 118 -7.52 20.42 3.34
C ARG A 118 -7.91 18.96 3.08
N MET A 119 -8.85 18.78 2.17
CA MET A 119 -9.22 17.47 1.67
C MET A 119 -8.39 17.10 0.43
N LEU A 120 -8.01 15.82 0.31
CA LEU A 120 -7.44 15.27 -0.91
C LEU A 120 -8.46 15.33 -2.04
N ALA A 121 -7.98 15.71 -3.22
CA ALA A 121 -8.77 15.67 -4.44
C ALA A 121 -9.27 14.24 -4.71
N PRO A 122 -10.46 14.07 -5.28
CA PRO A 122 -11.09 12.75 -5.46
C PRO A 122 -10.34 11.83 -6.44
N ILE A 123 -9.38 12.37 -7.21
CA ILE A 123 -8.45 11.59 -8.03
C ILE A 123 -7.58 10.64 -7.18
N MET A 124 -7.31 11.01 -5.93
CA MET A 124 -6.81 10.06 -4.93
C MET A 124 -8.03 9.33 -4.35
N PRO A 125 -8.18 8.01 -4.55
CA PRO A 125 -9.41 7.28 -4.25
C PRO A 125 -9.59 6.97 -2.75
N TRP A 126 -9.39 7.95 -1.86
CA TRP A 126 -9.47 7.78 -0.40
C TRP A 126 -10.81 7.19 0.07
N ARG A 127 -11.91 7.46 -0.65
CA ARG A 127 -13.22 6.87 -0.35
C ARG A 127 -13.25 5.34 -0.51
N ALA A 128 -12.47 4.80 -1.45
CA ALA A 128 -12.34 3.35 -1.63
C ALA A 128 -11.53 2.72 -0.49
N PHE A 129 -10.58 3.47 0.09
CA PHE A 129 -9.77 3.05 1.23
C PHE A 129 -10.43 3.30 2.59
N ALA A 130 -11.58 3.98 2.64
CA ALA A 130 -12.24 4.38 3.89
C ALA A 130 -12.67 3.21 4.79
N LYS A 131 -12.78 2.00 4.22
CA LYS A 131 -13.17 0.77 4.93
C LYS A 131 -12.00 -0.19 5.19
N LEU A 132 -10.77 0.23 4.94
CA LEU A 132 -9.60 -0.55 5.32
C LEU A 132 -9.65 -0.85 6.83
N THR A 133 -9.24 -2.06 7.20
CA THR A 133 -9.11 -2.39 8.62
C THR A 133 -8.04 -1.49 9.26
N PRO A 134 -8.15 -1.20 10.57
CA PRO A 134 -7.11 -0.44 11.26
C PRO A 134 -5.73 -1.10 11.15
N GLU A 135 -5.67 -2.43 11.07
CA GLU A 135 -4.43 -3.17 10.87
C GLU A 135 -3.82 -2.94 9.48
N ASP A 136 -4.64 -3.03 8.43
CA ASP A 136 -4.20 -2.86 7.05
C ASP A 136 -3.67 -1.45 6.79
N VAL A 137 -4.38 -0.41 7.23
CA VAL A 137 -3.91 0.97 7.03
C VAL A 137 -2.65 1.28 7.85
N ARG A 138 -2.51 0.68 9.04
CA ARG A 138 -1.26 0.76 9.81
C ARG A 138 -0.12 0.05 9.10
N ALA A 139 -0.36 -1.12 8.51
CA ALA A 139 0.62 -1.84 7.72
C ALA A 139 1.08 -1.03 6.51
N MET A 140 0.15 -0.45 5.74
CA MET A 140 0.45 0.45 4.63
C MET A 140 1.30 1.64 5.10
N THR A 141 0.92 2.28 6.21
CA THR A 141 1.65 3.42 6.76
C THR A 141 3.06 3.04 7.22
N ALA A 142 3.21 1.90 7.90
CA ALA A 142 4.51 1.38 8.32
C ALA A 142 5.42 1.12 7.12
N PHE A 143 4.89 0.53 6.05
CA PHE A 143 5.63 0.34 4.81
C PHE A 143 6.06 1.67 4.18
N LEU A 144 5.16 2.64 4.03
CA LEU A 144 5.51 3.96 3.48
C LEU A 144 6.63 4.65 4.28
N LYS A 145 6.58 4.58 5.61
CA LYS A 145 7.63 5.15 6.48
C LYS A 145 8.94 4.35 6.46
N SER A 146 8.93 3.10 5.99
CA SER A 146 10.13 2.26 5.86
C SER A 146 10.90 2.47 4.56
N LEU A 147 10.31 3.16 3.59
CA LEU A 147 10.94 3.42 2.30
C LEU A 147 12.22 4.27 2.46
N PRO A 148 13.21 4.12 1.57
CA PRO A 148 14.30 5.06 1.49
C PRO A 148 13.74 6.46 1.14
N PRO A 149 14.18 7.54 1.82
CA PRO A 149 13.73 8.88 1.49
C PRO A 149 14.27 9.31 0.12
N VAL A 150 13.41 9.84 -0.72
CA VAL A 150 13.78 10.37 -2.04
C VAL A 150 13.27 11.81 -2.10
N LYS A 151 14.17 12.78 -2.28
CA LYS A 151 13.77 14.17 -2.48
C LYS A 151 13.24 14.37 -3.90
N ASN A 152 11.94 14.60 -4.04
CA ASN A 152 11.30 14.83 -5.33
C ASN A 152 10.07 15.73 -5.18
N LYS A 153 10.18 16.99 -5.61
CA LYS A 153 9.06 17.93 -5.64
C LYS A 153 8.30 17.79 -6.95
N VAL A 154 7.04 17.38 -6.87
CA VAL A 154 6.17 17.30 -8.05
C VAL A 154 5.75 18.70 -8.55
N PRO A 155 5.43 18.87 -9.84
CA PRO A 155 5.12 20.19 -10.41
C PRO A 155 3.87 20.87 -9.85
N GLY A 156 2.84 20.09 -9.50
CA GLY A 156 1.56 20.60 -8.99
C GLY A 156 1.38 20.46 -7.47
N PRO A 157 0.15 20.66 -6.96
CA PRO A 157 -1.09 20.87 -7.71
C PRO A 157 -1.18 22.25 -8.36
N PHE A 158 -1.95 22.36 -9.44
CA PHE A 158 -2.33 23.61 -10.08
C PHE A 158 -3.83 23.84 -9.88
N GLY A 159 -4.23 25.07 -9.56
CA GLY A 159 -5.63 25.48 -9.44
C GLY A 159 -6.38 25.44 -10.79
N PRO A 160 -7.72 25.59 -10.78
CA PRO A 160 -8.55 25.44 -11.98
C PRO A 160 -8.29 26.51 -13.06
N THR A 161 -7.69 27.64 -12.69
CA THR A 161 -7.34 28.74 -13.61
C THR A 161 -5.84 28.81 -13.89
N GLU A 162 -5.03 27.98 -13.24
CA GLU A 162 -3.58 27.99 -13.39
C GLU A 162 -3.17 27.13 -14.58
N LYS A 163 -2.18 27.59 -15.35
CA LYS A 163 -1.63 26.83 -16.47
C LYS A 163 -0.61 25.81 -15.95
N PRO A 164 -0.84 24.49 -16.13
CA PRO A 164 0.13 23.47 -15.73
C PRO A 164 1.43 23.61 -16.54
N THR A 165 2.56 23.35 -15.88
CA THR A 165 3.89 23.31 -16.50
C THR A 165 4.36 21.90 -16.86
N SER A 166 3.51 20.89 -16.63
CA SER A 166 3.80 19.47 -16.81
C SER A 166 2.90 18.82 -17.87
N PHE A 167 3.19 17.55 -18.19
CA PHE A 167 2.29 16.73 -19.00
C PHE A 167 1.02 16.42 -18.20
N VAL A 168 -0.15 16.60 -18.82
CA VAL A 168 -1.45 16.45 -18.14
C VAL A 168 -2.36 15.48 -18.88
N MET A 169 -2.81 14.44 -18.17
CA MET A 169 -3.93 13.61 -18.60
C MET A 169 -5.24 14.26 -18.19
N LYS A 170 -6.17 14.35 -19.14
CA LYS A 170 -7.49 14.95 -18.93
C LYS A 170 -8.56 13.89 -19.10
N ILE A 171 -9.46 13.78 -18.13
CA ILE A 171 -10.69 13.02 -18.30
C ILE A 171 -11.63 13.90 -19.13
N VAL A 172 -11.82 13.55 -20.40
CA VAL A 172 -12.80 14.19 -21.28
C VAL A 172 -14.02 13.28 -21.31
N PRO A 173 -15.14 13.66 -20.68
CA PRO A 173 -16.39 12.93 -20.84
C PRO A 173 -16.73 12.86 -22.34
N PRO A 174 -17.27 11.74 -22.84
CA PRO A 174 -17.88 11.76 -24.17
C PRO A 174 -18.94 12.87 -24.18
N ALA A 175 -19.09 13.58 -25.32
CA ALA A 175 -20.16 14.56 -25.47
C ALA A 175 -21.46 13.94 -24.96
N ALA A 176 -22.13 14.61 -24.02
CA ALA A 176 -23.25 14.03 -23.28
C ALA A 176 -24.17 13.29 -24.25
N ALA A 177 -24.22 11.96 -24.15
CA ALA A 177 -25.30 11.22 -24.77
C ALA A 177 -26.58 11.78 -24.13
N THR A 178 -27.50 12.24 -24.97
CA THR A 178 -28.86 12.61 -24.57
C THR A 178 -29.34 11.62 -23.50
N PRO A 179 -29.84 12.08 -22.33
CA PRO A 179 -30.19 11.17 -21.25
C PRO A 179 -31.10 10.08 -21.80
N ALA A 180 -30.68 8.82 -21.65
CA ALA A 180 -31.53 7.68 -21.95
C ALA A 180 -32.84 7.89 -21.19
N GLY A 181 -33.96 7.82 -21.92
CA GLY A 181 -35.29 7.95 -21.33
C GLY A 181 -35.48 6.99 -20.16
N PRO A 182 -36.49 7.24 -19.29
CA PRO A 182 -36.69 6.44 -18.09
C PRO A 182 -36.80 4.95 -18.44
N ALA A 183 -36.11 4.11 -17.67
CA ALA A 183 -36.13 2.67 -17.82
C ALA A 183 -37.59 2.15 -17.81
N PRO A 184 -37.94 1.18 -18.68
CA PRO A 184 -39.27 0.59 -18.67
C PRO A 184 -39.53 -0.08 -17.31
N LYS A 185 -40.76 0.11 -16.80
CA LYS A 185 -41.24 -0.43 -15.52
C LYS A 185 -41.26 -1.96 -15.51
#